data_AF-A0A536H2Q9-F1
#
_entry.id   AF-A0A536H2Q9-F1
#
_cell.length_a   1.000
_cell.length_b   1.000
_cell.length_c   1.000
_cell.angle_alpha   90.00
_cell.angle_beta   90.00
_cell.angle_gamma   90.00
#
_symmetry.space_group_name_H-M   'P 1'
#
loop_
_entity.id
_entity.type
_entity.pdbx_description
1 polymer ?
#
loop_
_entity_poly.entity_id
_entity_poly.type
_entity_poly.pdbx_seq_one_letter_code
_entity_poly.pdbx_strand_id
1 'polypeptide(L)'
;MRVTYNVPLTFAAVLGFTTSAVVADAYAHGGFYNKTYTVFGFDAGGNGNAVNFDQNGNAQIDDGFNGSDICQPSPDQGRLVSNSKWHAPNPGGDWMNLNGQFYYSQASDTHALIEYWYKSVGTSQPIEGSPNYEPPLKPGFALPPTTTTYNGKTVHVYYPGTYINPINATNNNDYYRFMNGIYYFQDVDFNITGGIVSNTSDGVPHYGPYGGVSDLPAAADRTNGVTFVFDGNAKFTASTSGNTSPSVFFAAPSFISSGTDSIAFFIKATDTISGPNGSPWDEEIDGTKGTAGGYPFQVWGSVFNADNNGSHGTVVTLRAVSASNGTNRYAVTGEVVSPQVDLDGGNMVSGPYTPNAPAPPPGCRASDYHQSPAGLMVQFNAHYVPHWRGLAYLVR
;
A
#
# COMPACT_ATOMS: atom_id res chain seq x y z
N MET A 1 -3.02 -23.02 14.03
CA MET A 1 -3.22 -24.44 14.36
C MET A 1 -3.18 -25.27 13.09
N ARG A 2 -2.30 -26.28 12.99
CA ARG A 2 -2.26 -27.23 11.87
C ARG A 2 -3.05 -28.49 12.25
N VAL A 3 -4.09 -28.81 11.48
CA VAL A 3 -4.84 -30.05 11.63
C VAL A 3 -4.40 -30.99 10.51
N THR A 4 -3.79 -32.11 10.88
CA THR A 4 -3.44 -33.18 9.94
C THR A 4 -4.51 -34.25 10.04
N TYR A 5 -5.24 -34.46 8.94
CA TYR A 5 -6.22 -35.53 8.82
C TYR A 5 -5.69 -36.59 7.87
N ASN A 6 -5.48 -37.81 8.39
CA ASN A 6 -5.03 -38.93 7.57
C ASN A 6 -6.24 -39.61 6.94
N VAL A 7 -6.40 -39.46 5.62
CA VAL A 7 -7.50 -40.09 4.88
C VAL A 7 -7.07 -41.51 4.49
N PRO A 8 -7.87 -42.54 4.77
CA PRO A 8 -7.60 -43.89 4.28
C PRO A 8 -7.76 -43.94 2.76
N LEU A 9 -6.74 -44.46 2.07
CA LEU A 9 -6.74 -44.57 0.61
C LEU A 9 -7.24 -45.95 0.20
N THR A 10 -8.45 -46.03 -0.32
CA THR A 10 -9.08 -47.32 -0.68
C THR A 10 -8.47 -47.97 -1.93
N PHE A 11 -7.95 -47.19 -2.89
CA PHE A 11 -7.33 -47.71 -4.11
C PHE A 11 -5.80 -47.85 -4.00
N ALA A 12 -5.12 -46.93 -3.30
CA ALA A 12 -3.66 -46.96 -3.16
C ALA A 12 -3.14 -47.99 -2.13
N ALA A 13 -4.02 -48.52 -1.27
CA ALA A 13 -3.67 -49.59 -0.31
C ALA A 13 -3.20 -50.88 -1.00
N VAL A 14 -3.67 -51.15 -2.24
CA VAL A 14 -3.22 -52.29 -3.05
C VAL A 14 -1.72 -52.18 -3.42
N LEU A 15 -1.17 -50.97 -3.44
CA LEU A 15 0.24 -50.68 -3.74
C LEU A 15 1.07 -50.37 -2.48
N GLY A 16 0.53 -50.59 -1.28
CA GLY A 16 1.26 -50.44 -0.01
C GLY A 16 1.16 -49.07 0.67
N PHE A 17 0.38 -48.12 0.13
CA PHE A 17 0.13 -46.82 0.80
C PHE A 17 -1.17 -46.88 1.62
N THR A 18 -1.06 -46.82 2.95
CA THR A 18 -2.21 -47.01 3.86
C THR A 18 -2.98 -45.72 4.18
N THR A 19 -2.33 -44.55 4.12
CA THR A 19 -2.97 -43.25 4.41
C THR A 19 -2.33 -42.12 3.59
N SER A 20 -3.10 -41.09 3.25
CA SER A 20 -2.59 -39.79 2.80
C SER A 20 -2.88 -38.72 3.83
N ALA A 21 -1.90 -37.88 4.15
CA ALA A 21 -2.09 -36.75 5.04
C ALA A 21 -2.71 -35.58 4.25
N VAL A 22 -3.93 -35.19 4.62
CA VAL A 22 -4.50 -33.89 4.23
C VAL A 22 -4.20 -32.92 5.36
N VAL A 23 -3.46 -31.86 5.03
CA VAL A 23 -3.06 -30.83 5.98
C VAL A 23 -3.99 -29.64 5.78
N ALA A 24 -4.70 -29.25 6.85
CA ALA A 24 -5.46 -28.01 6.92
C ALA A 24 -4.78 -27.07 7.92
N ASP A 25 -4.31 -25.93 7.45
CA ASP A 25 -3.72 -24.90 8.29
C ASP A 25 -4.82 -23.87 8.65
N ALA A 26 -5.12 -23.74 9.95
CA ALA A 26 -6.02 -22.74 10.49
C ALA A 26 -5.21 -21.61 11.13
N TYR A 27 -5.32 -20.40 10.61
CA TYR A 27 -4.67 -19.22 11.15
C TYR A 27 -5.70 -18.47 12.00
N ALA A 28 -5.53 -18.51 13.32
CA ALA A 28 -6.27 -17.66 14.24
C ALA A 28 -5.42 -16.41 14.44
N HIS A 29 -5.74 -15.35 13.71
CA HIS A 29 -5.07 -14.07 13.86
C HIS A 29 -5.71 -13.35 15.06
N GLY A 30 -4.89 -12.93 16.02
CA GLY A 30 -5.35 -12.17 17.18
C GLY A 30 -5.20 -10.68 16.90
N GLY A 31 -6.29 -9.97 16.60
CA GLY A 31 -6.25 -8.51 16.47
C GLY A 31 -7.48 -7.90 15.82
N PHE A 32 -8.25 -7.16 16.63
CA PHE A 32 -9.32 -6.20 16.33
C PHE A 32 -10.58 -6.64 15.53
N TYR A 33 -11.68 -6.00 15.92
CA TYR A 33 -13.04 -6.11 15.36
C TYR A 33 -13.16 -5.16 14.15
N ASN A 34 -13.37 -5.69 12.93
CA ASN A 34 -13.93 -5.03 11.74
C ASN A 34 -13.65 -3.52 11.51
N LYS A 35 -12.43 -3.02 11.74
CA LYS A 35 -12.08 -1.63 11.37
C LYS A 35 -11.11 -1.66 10.20
N THR A 36 -11.40 -0.82 9.21
CA THR A 36 -10.59 -0.63 8.02
C THR A 36 -10.21 0.85 7.93
N TYR A 37 -8.98 1.13 7.51
CA TYR A 37 -8.38 2.46 7.59
C TYR A 37 -7.88 2.92 6.23
N THR A 38 -8.07 4.19 5.90
CA THR A 38 -7.41 4.78 4.74
C THR A 38 -5.92 4.94 5.03
N VAL A 39 -5.59 5.53 6.18
CA VAL A 39 -4.23 5.64 6.72
C VAL A 39 -4.28 5.37 8.23
N PHE A 40 -3.39 4.49 8.72
CA PHE A 40 -3.27 4.14 10.14
C PHE A 40 -1.83 4.27 10.67
N GLY A 41 -1.65 5.15 11.66
CA GLY A 41 -0.43 5.27 12.46
C GLY A 41 -0.64 4.73 13.89
N PHE A 42 0.21 3.82 14.36
CA PHE A 42 0.10 3.21 15.70
C PHE A 42 1.33 3.46 16.59
N ASP A 43 1.15 3.40 17.91
CA ASP A 43 2.26 3.62 18.86
C ASP A 43 3.04 2.34 19.04
N ALA A 44 4.34 2.45 18.80
CA ALA A 44 5.31 1.38 18.93
C ALA A 44 6.35 1.66 20.05
N GLY A 45 6.10 2.64 20.93
CA GLY A 45 6.94 2.93 22.11
C GLY A 45 8.02 3.99 21.92
N GLY A 46 7.94 4.80 20.86
CA GLY A 46 8.96 5.82 20.51
C GLY A 46 8.59 7.25 20.94
N ASN A 47 9.45 7.92 21.71
CA ASN A 47 9.38 9.36 21.94
C ASN A 47 10.12 10.10 20.81
N GLY A 48 9.42 10.43 19.73
CA GLY A 48 10.00 11.23 18.65
C GLY A 48 8.98 11.54 17.58
N ASN A 49 8.67 12.81 17.39
CA ASN A 49 8.16 13.33 16.13
C ASN A 49 9.42 13.71 15.35
N ALA A 50 9.80 12.92 14.36
CA ALA A 50 10.89 13.30 13.48
C ALA A 50 10.29 13.69 12.13
N VAL A 51 10.22 14.99 11.91
CA VAL A 51 9.75 15.63 10.68
C VAL A 51 10.98 15.82 9.79
N ASN A 52 11.01 15.21 8.60
CA ASN A 52 12.11 15.43 7.66
C ASN A 52 11.79 16.47 6.58
N PHE A 53 10.51 16.65 6.20
CA PHE A 53 10.12 17.58 5.15
C PHE A 53 8.74 18.19 5.42
N ASP A 54 8.76 19.33 6.13
CA ASP A 54 7.53 20.00 6.59
C ASP A 54 6.91 20.92 5.54
N GLN A 55 7.60 21.35 4.47
CA GLN A 55 7.37 22.72 3.98
C GLN A 55 6.72 22.97 2.60
N ASN A 56 6.35 21.98 1.75
CA ASN A 56 5.87 22.33 0.39
C ASN A 56 4.85 21.37 -0.25
N GLY A 57 3.56 21.74 -0.28
CA GLY A 57 2.60 21.17 -1.25
C GLY A 57 1.17 20.99 -0.74
N ASN A 58 0.27 20.65 -1.67
CA ASN A 58 -1.12 20.24 -1.38
C ASN A 58 -1.21 18.71 -1.54
N ALA A 59 -1.95 18.04 -0.67
CA ALA A 59 -2.14 16.61 -0.73
C ALA A 59 -3.60 16.23 -0.46
N GLN A 60 -4.03 15.08 -0.98
CA GLN A 60 -5.36 14.54 -0.85
C GLN A 60 -5.35 13.07 -0.40
N ILE A 61 -6.17 12.79 0.60
CA ILE A 61 -6.50 11.44 1.09
C ILE A 61 -8.02 11.27 1.02
N ASP A 62 -8.49 10.09 0.62
CA ASP A 62 -9.89 9.80 0.31
C ASP A 62 -10.33 8.45 0.91
N ASP A 63 -11.46 8.39 1.60
CA ASP A 63 -12.05 7.16 2.18
C ASP A 63 -12.91 6.36 1.20
N GLY A 64 -12.93 6.72 -0.08
CA GLY A 64 -13.10 5.75 -1.17
C GLY A 64 -14.23 5.99 -2.16
N PHE A 65 -15.07 7.03 -2.00
CA PHE A 65 -16.08 7.37 -3.00
C PHE A 65 -15.89 8.76 -3.59
N ASN A 66 -16.36 8.94 -4.83
CA ASN A 66 -16.21 10.16 -5.63
C ASN A 66 -17.08 11.35 -5.13
N GLY A 67 -17.18 11.56 -3.82
CA GLY A 67 -17.87 12.69 -3.18
C GLY A 67 -19.37 12.57 -3.01
N SER A 68 -19.96 11.40 -3.24
CA SER A 68 -21.39 11.14 -2.99
C SER A 68 -21.72 10.78 -1.54
N ASP A 69 -20.71 10.38 -0.78
CA ASP A 69 -20.74 9.98 0.63
C ASP A 69 -20.49 11.16 1.59
N ILE A 70 -20.28 12.37 1.07
CA ILE A 70 -20.11 13.63 1.79
C ILE A 70 -21.12 13.89 2.93
N CYS A 71 -22.30 13.25 2.89
CA CYS A 71 -23.38 13.43 3.88
C CYS A 71 -23.64 12.26 4.77
N GLN A 72 -23.20 11.08 4.35
CA GLN A 72 -23.38 9.83 5.05
C GLN A 72 -22.12 9.01 4.85
N PRO A 73 -20.98 9.48 5.40
CA PRO A 73 -19.78 8.66 5.40
C PRO A 73 -20.13 7.34 6.07
N SER A 74 -19.85 6.24 5.38
CA SER A 74 -20.14 4.92 5.91
C SER A 74 -19.28 4.70 7.16
N PRO A 75 -19.86 4.33 8.32
CA PRO A 75 -19.06 4.00 9.51
C PRO A 75 -18.15 2.78 9.30
N ASP A 76 -18.40 2.03 8.22
CA ASP A 76 -17.69 0.82 7.82
C ASP A 76 -16.65 1.08 6.71
N GLN A 77 -16.46 2.32 6.24
CA GLN A 77 -15.47 2.68 5.21
C GLN A 77 -14.36 3.56 5.77
N GLY A 78 -13.21 3.50 5.10
CA GLY A 78 -11.89 4.01 5.48
C GLY A 78 -11.89 5.07 6.58
N ARG A 79 -11.50 4.67 7.79
CA ARG A 79 -11.24 5.62 8.87
C ARG A 79 -9.84 6.18 8.70
N LEU A 80 -9.68 7.47 8.88
CA LEU A 80 -8.35 8.06 9.05
C LEU A 80 -8.04 8.01 10.55
N VAL A 81 -7.03 7.24 10.97
CA VAL A 81 -6.63 7.22 12.38
C VAL A 81 -5.15 7.37 12.53
N SER A 82 -4.78 8.35 13.33
CA SER A 82 -3.44 8.43 13.85
C SER A 82 -3.39 8.59 15.35
N ASN A 83 -2.52 7.78 15.93
CA ASN A 83 -1.85 8.01 17.19
C ASN A 83 -0.86 9.20 17.10
N SER A 84 -0.01 9.46 18.09
CA SER A 84 0.96 10.57 18.09
C SER A 84 2.03 10.54 16.96
N LYS A 85 1.92 9.67 15.95
CA LYS A 85 2.95 9.30 14.96
C LYS A 85 2.58 9.46 13.49
N TRP A 86 1.53 10.20 13.18
CA TRP A 86 1.25 10.64 11.81
C TRP A 86 1.48 12.13 11.72
N HIS A 87 2.03 12.53 10.59
CA HIS A 87 2.33 13.90 10.29
C HIS A 87 1.73 14.26 8.93
N ALA A 88 1.07 15.41 8.90
CA ALA A 88 0.62 16.07 7.69
C ALA A 88 1.53 17.28 7.43
N PRO A 89 1.86 17.58 6.17
CA PRO A 89 2.78 18.64 5.80
C PRO A 89 2.24 20.01 6.26
N ASN A 90 3.14 20.91 6.67
CA ASN A 90 2.89 22.32 6.92
C ASN A 90 3.11 23.15 5.64
N PRO A 91 2.05 23.48 4.94
CA PRO A 91 2.22 24.09 3.65
C PRO A 91 2.73 25.53 3.78
N GLY A 92 3.68 25.91 2.93
CA GLY A 92 4.06 27.30 2.67
C GLY A 92 2.93 28.14 2.03
N GLY A 93 1.67 27.95 2.43
CA GLY A 93 0.52 28.74 1.99
C GLY A 93 -0.82 28.00 1.90
N ASP A 94 -0.86 26.69 1.60
CA ASP A 94 -2.08 25.97 1.16
C ASP A 94 -2.27 24.54 1.70
N TRP A 95 -3.45 24.22 2.20
CA TRP A 95 -3.82 23.09 3.07
C TRP A 95 -3.76 21.66 2.47
N MET A 96 -3.69 20.65 3.36
CA MET A 96 -3.98 19.24 3.03
C MET A 96 -5.50 18.99 3.05
N ASN A 97 -6.03 18.37 1.98
CA ASN A 97 -7.44 18.03 1.86
C ASN A 97 -7.71 16.59 2.33
N LEU A 98 -8.54 16.45 3.37
CA LEU A 98 -9.00 15.16 3.86
C LEU A 98 -10.47 14.92 3.51
N ASN A 99 -10.71 13.81 2.82
CA ASN A 99 -12.01 13.19 2.64
C ASN A 99 -12.22 12.08 3.64
N GLY A 100 -13.38 12.09 4.29
CA GLY A 100 -13.83 10.99 5.15
C GLY A 100 -13.92 11.30 6.62
N GLN A 101 -14.15 10.25 7.42
CA GLN A 101 -14.18 10.33 8.87
C GLN A 101 -12.77 10.28 9.47
N PHE A 102 -12.36 11.38 10.11
CA PHE A 102 -11.11 11.50 10.86
C PHE A 102 -11.34 11.26 12.36
N TYR A 103 -10.82 10.14 12.87
CA TYR A 103 -10.83 9.81 14.30
C TYR A 103 -9.39 9.81 14.83
N TYR A 104 -9.14 10.45 15.96
CA TYR A 104 -7.82 10.39 16.59
C TYR A 104 -7.92 10.34 18.12
N SER A 105 -6.92 9.69 18.71
CA SER A 105 -6.71 9.66 20.17
C SER A 105 -5.68 10.72 20.59
N GLN A 106 -4.62 10.88 19.79
CA GLN A 106 -3.57 11.90 19.94
C GLN A 106 -3.04 12.25 18.55
N ALA A 107 -3.00 13.52 18.16
CA ALA A 107 -2.36 13.96 16.92
C ALA A 107 -1.69 15.31 17.18
N SER A 108 -0.35 15.35 17.11
CA SER A 108 0.43 16.52 17.53
C SER A 108 0.58 17.60 16.46
N ASP A 109 0.12 17.34 15.24
CA ASP A 109 0.42 18.20 14.08
C ASP A 109 -0.68 18.24 13.02
N THR A 110 -1.92 18.48 13.45
CA THR A 110 -3.12 18.52 12.58
C THR A 110 -3.50 19.93 12.11
N HIS A 111 -2.65 20.92 12.37
CA HIS A 111 -2.99 22.33 12.21
C HIS A 111 -3.12 22.78 10.74
N ALA A 112 -2.59 22.00 9.79
CA ALA A 112 -2.62 22.26 8.35
C ALA A 112 -3.71 21.49 7.57
N LEU A 113 -4.63 20.82 8.28
CA LEU A 113 -5.68 19.99 7.68
C LEU A 113 -6.95 20.78 7.37
N ILE A 114 -7.50 20.57 6.17
CA ILE A 114 -8.88 20.89 5.83
C ILE A 114 -9.68 19.58 5.69
N GLU A 115 -10.68 19.42 6.55
CA GLU A 115 -11.63 18.32 6.52
C GLU A 115 -12.87 18.71 5.71
N TYR A 116 -13.22 17.94 4.66
CA TYR A 116 -14.40 18.22 3.85
C TYR A 116 -15.69 17.63 4.43
N TRP A 117 -15.63 16.47 5.13
CA TRP A 117 -16.82 15.61 5.32
C TRP A 117 -17.30 15.43 6.76
N TYR A 118 -16.47 15.65 7.79
CA TYR A 118 -16.93 15.73 9.18
C TYR A 118 -15.88 16.38 10.08
N LYS A 119 -16.30 17.05 11.17
CA LYS A 119 -15.37 17.58 12.19
C LYS A 119 -14.65 16.43 12.90
N SER A 120 -13.34 16.54 13.01
CA SER A 120 -12.47 15.90 14.00
C SER A 120 -13.23 15.50 15.27
N VAL A 121 -13.44 14.19 15.48
CA VAL A 121 -14.03 13.67 16.72
C VAL A 121 -12.88 13.22 17.61
N GLY A 122 -12.50 14.07 18.56
CA GLY A 122 -11.59 13.66 19.63
C GLY A 122 -12.27 12.57 20.45
N THR A 123 -11.70 11.36 20.45
CA THR A 123 -12.24 10.25 21.24
C THR A 123 -11.28 9.91 22.37
N SER A 124 -11.79 9.66 23.58
CA SER A 124 -11.01 9.12 24.70
C SER A 124 -10.77 7.61 24.52
N GLN A 125 -10.51 7.15 23.29
CA GLN A 125 -10.27 5.74 23.02
C GLN A 125 -8.83 5.40 23.42
N PRO A 126 -8.60 4.22 24.00
CA PRO A 126 -7.24 3.73 24.24
C PRO A 126 -6.47 3.70 22.91
N ILE A 127 -5.15 3.89 23.01
CA ILE A 127 -4.21 3.68 21.90
C ILE A 127 -4.56 2.35 21.21
N GLU A 128 -4.89 2.42 19.92
CA GLU A 128 -5.15 1.24 19.11
C GLU A 128 -3.80 0.56 18.80
N GLY A 129 -3.72 -0.74 19.04
CA GLY A 129 -2.55 -1.55 18.69
C GLY A 129 -2.50 -1.83 17.18
N SER A 130 -1.35 -2.28 16.69
CA SER A 130 -1.20 -2.62 15.28
C SER A 130 -2.09 -3.81 14.85
N PRO A 131 -2.57 -3.83 13.59
CA PRO A 131 -3.23 -5.00 13.04
C PRO A 131 -2.26 -6.20 13.00
N ASN A 132 -2.74 -7.40 13.33
CA ASN A 132 -1.94 -8.62 13.27
C ASN A 132 -2.04 -9.30 11.88
N TYR A 133 -1.69 -8.55 10.83
CA TYR A 133 -1.54 -9.14 9.50
C TYR A 133 -0.30 -10.02 9.45
N GLU A 134 -0.39 -11.14 8.73
CA GLU A 134 0.70 -12.12 8.66
C GLU A 134 1.39 -12.04 7.31
N PRO A 135 2.73 -12.07 7.27
CA PRO A 135 3.46 -12.14 6.02
C PRO A 135 3.19 -13.48 5.35
N PRO A 136 3.25 -13.55 4.01
CA PRO A 136 3.21 -14.82 3.33
C PRO A 136 4.43 -15.68 3.68
N LEU A 137 4.31 -17.00 3.47
CA LEU A 137 5.43 -17.91 3.64
C LEU A 137 6.57 -17.53 2.70
N LYS A 138 7.78 -17.47 3.25
CA LYS A 138 8.99 -17.19 2.49
C LYS A 138 9.18 -18.25 1.38
N PRO A 139 9.18 -17.85 0.09
CA PRO A 139 9.39 -18.77 -1.02
C PRO A 139 10.87 -19.21 -1.11
N GLY A 140 11.15 -20.21 -1.95
CA GLY A 140 12.53 -20.57 -2.32
C GLY A 140 13.25 -19.42 -3.05
N PHE A 141 14.54 -19.59 -3.35
CA PHE A 141 15.30 -18.57 -4.07
C PHE A 141 14.67 -18.21 -5.42
N ALA A 142 14.69 -16.92 -5.74
CA ALA A 142 14.23 -16.43 -7.02
C ALA A 142 15.08 -16.99 -8.16
N LEU A 143 14.42 -17.33 -9.26
CA LEU A 143 15.11 -17.61 -10.50
C LEU A 143 15.71 -16.30 -11.05
N PRO A 144 16.84 -16.35 -11.76
CA PRO A 144 17.37 -15.18 -12.46
C PRO A 144 16.31 -14.55 -13.36
N PRO A 145 16.24 -13.21 -13.46
CA PRO A 145 15.32 -12.57 -14.37
C PRO A 145 15.64 -12.98 -15.81
N THR A 146 14.60 -13.12 -16.63
CA THR A 146 14.76 -13.37 -18.06
C THR A 146 14.55 -12.08 -18.85
N THR A 147 15.16 -11.99 -20.02
CA THR A 147 14.99 -10.83 -20.91
C THR A 147 14.26 -11.25 -22.17
N THR A 148 13.22 -10.51 -22.52
CA THR A 148 12.46 -10.68 -23.76
C THR A 148 12.29 -9.33 -24.47
N THR A 149 11.63 -9.32 -25.62
CA THR A 149 11.33 -8.08 -26.36
C THR A 149 9.82 -7.94 -26.54
N TYR A 150 9.29 -6.75 -26.28
CA TYR A 150 7.90 -6.38 -26.52
C TYR A 150 7.84 -5.00 -27.15
N ASN A 151 7.16 -4.87 -28.31
CA ASN A 151 7.08 -3.62 -29.07
C ASN A 151 8.44 -2.91 -29.29
N GLY A 152 9.50 -3.69 -29.54
CA GLY A 152 10.85 -3.17 -29.76
C GLY A 152 11.59 -2.69 -28.52
N LYS A 153 11.01 -2.85 -27.32
CA LYS A 153 11.63 -2.54 -26.03
C LYS A 153 12.07 -3.80 -25.30
N THR A 154 13.09 -3.68 -24.46
CA THR A 154 13.56 -4.76 -23.59
C THR A 154 12.56 -4.97 -22.46
N VAL A 155 12.22 -6.23 -22.17
CA VAL A 155 11.38 -6.61 -21.03
C VAL A 155 12.19 -7.50 -20.09
N HIS A 156 12.46 -7.00 -18.90
CA HIS A 156 13.04 -7.76 -17.79
C HIS A 156 11.90 -8.44 -17.03
N VAL A 157 11.81 -9.77 -17.09
CA VAL A 157 10.78 -10.57 -16.42
C VAL A 157 11.33 -11.13 -15.12
N TYR A 158 10.75 -10.68 -14.01
CA TYR A 158 11.04 -11.13 -12.66
C TYR A 158 10.03 -12.19 -12.22
N TYR A 159 10.50 -13.18 -11.48
CA TYR A 159 9.71 -14.30 -11.01
C TYR A 159 9.63 -14.31 -9.47
N PRO A 160 8.51 -14.76 -8.89
CA PRO A 160 8.36 -14.91 -7.45
C PRO A 160 9.50 -15.73 -6.84
N GLY A 161 9.95 -15.33 -5.65
CA GLY A 161 11.05 -15.98 -4.95
C GLY A 161 11.75 -15.06 -3.96
N THR A 162 12.75 -15.61 -3.28
CA THR A 162 13.64 -14.88 -2.38
C THR A 162 14.78 -14.25 -3.16
N TYR A 163 14.88 -12.93 -3.11
CA TYR A 163 15.93 -12.11 -3.68
C TYR A 163 17.00 -11.82 -2.62
N ILE A 164 18.24 -12.08 -3.01
CA ILE A 164 19.48 -11.76 -2.26
C ILE A 164 20.41 -10.87 -3.08
N ASN A 165 19.91 -10.37 -4.21
CA ASN A 165 20.54 -9.36 -5.03
C ASN A 165 19.50 -8.26 -5.28
N PRO A 166 19.89 -6.98 -5.31
CA PRO A 166 18.96 -5.89 -5.48
C PRO A 166 18.32 -5.91 -6.88
N ILE A 167 17.09 -5.42 -6.96
CA ILE A 167 16.42 -5.13 -8.24
C ILE A 167 16.49 -3.63 -8.48
N ASN A 168 16.98 -3.23 -9.66
CA ASN A 168 17.09 -1.84 -10.05
C ASN A 168 16.36 -1.60 -11.38
N ALA A 169 15.20 -0.95 -11.31
CA ALA A 169 14.42 -0.52 -12.46
C ALA A 169 14.73 0.96 -12.78
N THR A 170 15.68 1.19 -13.69
CA THR A 170 16.29 2.51 -13.90
C THR A 170 16.18 3.03 -15.33
N ASN A 171 15.94 2.15 -16.32
CA ASN A 171 15.93 2.52 -17.72
C ASN A 171 14.51 2.89 -18.20
N ASN A 172 14.31 4.16 -18.56
CA ASN A 172 13.03 4.69 -19.05
C ASN A 172 12.48 4.04 -20.32
N ASN A 173 13.31 3.30 -21.07
CA ASN A 173 12.89 2.60 -22.28
C ASN A 173 12.55 1.13 -22.05
N ASP A 174 12.81 0.59 -20.86
CA ASP A 174 12.61 -0.83 -20.56
C ASP A 174 11.31 -1.08 -19.79
N TYR A 175 10.80 -2.30 -19.95
CA TYR A 175 9.74 -2.86 -19.11
C TYR A 175 10.36 -3.74 -18.02
N TYR A 176 9.87 -3.59 -16.79
CA TYR A 176 10.21 -4.43 -15.65
C TYR A 176 8.93 -5.14 -15.21
N ARG A 177 8.74 -6.36 -15.72
CA ARG A 177 7.53 -7.15 -15.51
C ARG A 177 7.71 -8.10 -14.33
N PHE A 178 6.82 -8.00 -13.37
CA PHE A 178 6.74 -8.93 -12.24
C PHE A 178 5.60 -9.91 -12.51
N MET A 179 5.91 -11.21 -12.60
CA MET A 179 4.88 -12.25 -12.63
C MET A 179 4.09 -12.25 -11.31
N ASN A 180 2.83 -12.67 -11.30
CA ASN A 180 2.08 -12.77 -10.05
C ASN A 180 2.77 -13.75 -9.09
N GLY A 181 2.78 -13.42 -7.79
CA GLY A 181 3.36 -14.20 -6.70
C GLY A 181 4.04 -13.35 -5.63
N ILE A 182 4.80 -14.04 -4.77
CA ILE A 182 5.49 -13.46 -3.61
C ILE A 182 6.95 -13.16 -3.94
N TYR A 183 7.38 -11.93 -3.69
CA TYR A 183 8.75 -11.45 -3.89
C TYR A 183 9.34 -11.11 -2.52
N TYR A 184 10.29 -11.90 -2.06
CA TYR A 184 10.85 -11.74 -0.72
C TYR A 184 12.25 -11.15 -0.81
N PHE A 185 12.44 -9.91 -0.38
CA PHE A 185 13.73 -9.25 -0.33
C PHE A 185 14.36 -9.44 1.05
N GLN A 186 15.55 -10.05 1.07
CA GLN A 186 16.30 -10.27 2.29
C GLN A 186 17.62 -9.50 2.22
N ASP A 187 17.74 -8.46 3.04
CA ASP A 187 18.93 -7.60 3.12
C ASP A 187 19.33 -6.95 1.78
N VAL A 188 18.39 -6.81 0.84
CA VAL A 188 18.62 -6.22 -0.48
C VAL A 188 17.45 -5.35 -0.92
N ASP A 189 17.77 -4.31 -1.68
CA ASP A 189 16.79 -3.29 -2.04
C ASP A 189 16.04 -3.58 -3.34
N PHE A 190 14.83 -3.02 -3.41
CA PHE A 190 14.08 -2.84 -4.65
C PHE A 190 13.97 -1.35 -4.98
N ASN A 191 14.68 -0.92 -6.02
CA ASN A 191 14.76 0.47 -6.43
C ASN A 191 14.11 0.70 -7.79
N ILE A 192 13.22 1.67 -7.88
CA ILE A 192 12.59 2.14 -9.12
C ILE A 192 12.92 3.62 -9.31
N THR A 193 13.71 3.94 -10.32
CA THR A 193 13.97 5.34 -10.70
C THR A 193 13.56 5.66 -12.13
N GLY A 194 13.10 4.66 -12.88
CA GLY A 194 12.73 4.80 -14.27
C GLY A 194 12.04 3.56 -14.85
N GLY A 195 11.57 3.71 -16.08
CA GLY A 195 10.97 2.62 -16.85
C GLY A 195 9.49 2.39 -16.57
N ILE A 196 9.01 1.29 -17.14
CA ILE A 196 7.63 0.83 -17.03
C ILE A 196 7.63 -0.42 -16.15
N VAL A 197 7.21 -0.27 -14.91
CA VAL A 197 7.27 -1.33 -13.88
C VAL A 197 5.86 -1.80 -13.57
N SER A 198 5.56 -3.08 -13.80
CA SER A 198 4.21 -3.58 -13.52
C SER A 198 4.12 -5.08 -13.35
N ASN A 199 2.97 -5.55 -12.85
CA ASN A 199 2.54 -6.94 -12.97
C ASN A 199 1.45 -7.13 -14.03
N THR A 200 1.66 -6.56 -15.23
CA THR A 200 0.76 -6.71 -16.39
C THR A 200 1.53 -7.18 -17.63
N SER A 201 0.84 -7.84 -18.56
CA SER A 201 1.45 -8.49 -19.72
C SER A 201 2.00 -7.53 -20.78
N ASP A 202 1.63 -6.26 -20.71
CA ASP A 202 1.99 -5.22 -21.69
C ASP A 202 2.60 -3.97 -21.04
N GLY A 203 2.73 -3.97 -19.71
CA GLY A 203 3.27 -2.83 -18.98
C GLY A 203 2.34 -1.64 -18.91
N VAL A 204 1.03 -1.78 -19.16
CA VAL A 204 0.07 -0.69 -18.91
C VAL A 204 -0.88 -1.06 -17.77
N PRO A 205 -1.59 -0.08 -17.16
CA PRO A 205 -2.62 -0.34 -16.18
C PRO A 205 -3.81 -1.10 -16.78
N HIS A 206 -4.24 -2.17 -16.11
CA HIS A 206 -5.48 -2.88 -16.42
C HIS A 206 -6.49 -2.70 -15.29
N TYR A 207 -7.77 -2.53 -15.62
CA TYR A 207 -8.81 -2.28 -14.62
C TYR A 207 -9.98 -3.24 -14.80
N GLY A 208 -10.40 -3.85 -13.70
CA GLY A 208 -11.65 -4.60 -13.57
C GLY A 208 -12.75 -3.77 -12.91
N PRO A 209 -13.88 -4.39 -12.55
CA PRO A 209 -15.04 -3.72 -11.95
C PRO A 209 -14.73 -2.99 -10.63
N TYR A 210 -13.70 -3.42 -9.90
CA TYR A 210 -13.38 -2.93 -8.57
C TYR A 210 -12.09 -2.11 -8.50
N GLY A 211 -11.28 -2.09 -9.57
CA GLY A 211 -9.99 -1.40 -9.58
C GLY A 211 -8.93 -2.09 -10.44
N GLY A 212 -7.66 -1.83 -10.13
CA GLY A 212 -6.51 -2.36 -10.87
C GLY A 212 -6.35 -3.87 -10.76
N VAL A 213 -6.17 -4.55 -11.89
CA VAL A 213 -6.04 -6.01 -11.96
C VAL A 213 -4.78 -6.40 -12.71
N SER A 214 -4.28 -7.62 -12.45
CA SER A 214 -3.28 -8.26 -13.29
C SER A 214 -3.95 -9.17 -14.31
N ASP A 215 -3.47 -9.13 -15.56
CA ASP A 215 -3.83 -10.06 -16.63
C ASP A 215 -2.85 -11.25 -16.74
N LEU A 216 -1.83 -11.29 -15.88
CA LEU A 216 -0.86 -12.38 -15.82
C LEU A 216 -1.46 -13.62 -15.16
N PRO A 217 -1.01 -14.84 -15.53
CA PRO A 217 -1.44 -16.06 -14.86
C PRO A 217 -1.07 -16.03 -13.38
N ALA A 218 -1.86 -16.73 -12.55
CA ALA A 218 -1.53 -16.92 -11.15
C ALA A 218 -0.22 -17.71 -10.98
N ALA A 219 0.50 -17.47 -9.89
CA ALA A 219 1.67 -18.27 -9.50
C ALA A 219 1.29 -19.73 -9.24
N ALA A 220 2.30 -20.60 -9.10
CA ALA A 220 2.12 -22.01 -8.79
C ALA A 220 1.39 -22.24 -7.45
N ASP A 221 1.53 -21.32 -6.50
CA ASP A 221 0.81 -21.30 -5.23
C ASP A 221 -0.58 -20.66 -5.34
N ARG A 222 -1.02 -20.31 -6.55
CA ARG A 222 -2.28 -19.64 -6.92
C ARG A 222 -2.35 -18.16 -6.57
N THR A 223 -1.26 -17.55 -6.08
CA THR A 223 -1.23 -16.11 -5.84
C THR A 223 -1.47 -15.34 -7.14
N ASN A 224 -2.48 -14.46 -7.15
CA ASN A 224 -3.04 -13.84 -8.36
C ASN A 224 -2.84 -12.32 -8.45
N GLY A 225 -1.74 -11.85 -7.87
CA GLY A 225 -1.25 -10.48 -7.88
C GLY A 225 0.18 -10.49 -7.35
N VAL A 226 0.72 -9.34 -6.95
CA VAL A 226 2.07 -9.26 -6.37
C VAL A 226 2.03 -8.88 -4.90
N THR A 227 2.86 -9.56 -4.10
CA THR A 227 3.21 -9.14 -2.73
C THR A 227 4.72 -9.07 -2.62
N PHE A 228 5.24 -7.89 -2.31
CA PHE A 228 6.64 -7.62 -2.02
C PHE A 228 6.84 -7.62 -0.51
N VAL A 229 7.69 -8.52 -0.02
CA VAL A 229 8.00 -8.68 1.41
C VAL A 229 9.43 -8.18 1.65
N PHE A 230 9.59 -7.25 2.60
CA PHE A 230 10.88 -6.68 2.98
C PHE A 230 11.26 -7.18 4.38
N ASP A 231 12.47 -7.70 4.50
CA ASP A 231 13.02 -8.30 5.72
C ASP A 231 14.51 -8.03 5.86
N GLY A 232 15.01 -8.00 7.10
CA GLY A 232 16.41 -7.66 7.37
C GLY A 232 16.67 -6.18 7.07
N ASN A 233 17.70 -5.85 6.31
CA ASN A 233 18.02 -4.47 5.93
C ASN A 233 17.57 -4.15 4.48
N ALA A 234 16.39 -4.62 4.09
CA ALA A 234 15.85 -4.48 2.73
C ALA A 234 14.91 -3.26 2.63
N LYS A 235 15.14 -2.38 1.64
CA LYS A 235 14.30 -1.19 1.40
C LYS A 235 13.58 -1.25 0.06
N PHE A 236 12.38 -0.67 0.01
CA PHE A 236 11.76 -0.21 -1.24
C PHE A 236 12.00 1.28 -1.47
N THR A 237 12.46 1.65 -2.66
CA THR A 237 12.46 3.05 -3.13
C THR A 237 11.79 3.17 -4.49
N ALA A 238 10.96 4.19 -4.65
CA ALA A 238 10.52 4.67 -5.95
C ALA A 238 10.73 6.19 -6.04
N SER A 239 11.48 6.67 -7.01
CA SER A 239 11.74 8.11 -7.14
C SER A 239 11.85 8.59 -8.58
N THR A 240 11.60 9.88 -8.79
CA THR A 240 11.80 10.49 -10.10
C THR A 240 13.28 10.74 -10.39
N SER A 241 13.75 10.30 -11.55
CA SER A 241 15.11 10.57 -12.04
C SER A 241 15.10 11.56 -13.21
N GLY A 242 15.80 12.69 -13.03
CA GLY A 242 15.95 13.70 -14.08
C GLY A 242 14.62 14.36 -14.46
N ASN A 243 14.21 14.19 -15.72
CA ASN A 243 13.01 14.83 -16.28
C ASN A 243 11.85 13.85 -16.53
N THR A 244 11.95 12.61 -16.05
CA THR A 244 10.95 11.58 -16.32
C THR A 244 10.73 10.73 -15.08
N SER A 245 9.47 10.64 -14.66
CA SER A 245 9.03 9.78 -13.57
C SER A 245 8.82 8.34 -14.07
N PRO A 246 9.07 7.32 -13.24
CA PRO A 246 8.71 5.95 -13.59
C PRO A 246 7.20 5.80 -13.73
N SER A 247 6.77 4.85 -14.56
CA SER A 247 5.37 4.41 -14.63
C SER A 247 5.24 3.09 -13.87
N VAL A 248 4.56 3.10 -12.73
CA VAL A 248 4.44 1.93 -11.84
C VAL A 248 2.99 1.52 -11.70
N PHE A 249 2.71 0.23 -11.91
CA PHE A 249 1.38 -0.34 -11.72
C PHE A 249 1.48 -1.71 -11.06
N PHE A 250 1.11 -1.79 -9.78
CA PHE A 250 1.05 -3.05 -9.05
C PHE A 250 -0.36 -3.34 -8.57
N ALA A 251 -0.87 -4.53 -8.91
CA ALA A 251 -2.11 -5.07 -8.37
C ALA A 251 -1.78 -6.16 -7.32
N ALA A 252 -2.19 -5.92 -6.08
CA ALA A 252 -2.07 -6.87 -4.98
C ALA A 252 -2.90 -8.14 -5.25
N PRO A 253 -2.54 -9.27 -4.62
CA PRO A 253 -3.32 -10.49 -4.74
C PRO A 253 -4.68 -10.35 -4.07
N SER A 254 -5.73 -10.72 -4.80
CA SER A 254 -7.03 -11.05 -4.22
C SER A 254 -7.09 -12.50 -3.75
N PHE A 255 -6.00 -13.25 -3.82
CA PHE A 255 -5.84 -14.56 -3.22
C PHE A 255 -4.36 -14.81 -3.00
N ILE A 256 -4.00 -15.26 -1.79
CA ILE A 256 -2.67 -15.76 -1.47
C ILE A 256 -2.81 -17.08 -0.71
N SER A 257 -1.87 -18.01 -0.91
CA SER A 257 -1.95 -19.35 -0.31
C SER A 257 -1.70 -19.38 1.20
N SER A 258 -0.97 -18.39 1.71
CA SER A 258 -0.64 -18.21 3.12
C SER A 258 -0.31 -16.73 3.37
N GLY A 259 -0.61 -16.24 4.57
CA GLY A 259 -0.51 -14.83 4.92
C GLY A 259 -1.81 -14.06 4.63
N THR A 260 -1.74 -12.74 4.74
CA THR A 260 -2.87 -11.83 4.51
C THR A 260 -2.92 -11.38 3.05
N ASP A 261 -4.12 -11.39 2.44
CA ASP A 261 -4.34 -10.94 1.06
C ASP A 261 -4.41 -9.41 0.95
N SER A 262 -4.55 -8.90 -0.28
CA SER A 262 -4.67 -7.47 -0.59
C SER A 262 -3.49 -6.58 -0.17
N ILE A 263 -2.43 -7.15 0.40
CA ILE A 263 -1.19 -6.44 0.72
C ILE A 263 -0.22 -6.54 -0.46
N ALA A 264 0.10 -5.39 -1.07
CA ALA A 264 1.12 -5.29 -2.11
C ALA A 264 2.53 -5.19 -1.52
N PHE A 265 2.68 -4.48 -0.39
CA PHE A 265 3.96 -4.27 0.28
C PHE A 265 3.84 -4.64 1.77
N PHE A 266 4.66 -5.59 2.21
CA PHE A 266 4.70 -6.07 3.58
C PHE A 266 6.12 -5.89 4.14
N ILE A 267 6.30 -5.00 5.11
CA ILE A 267 7.55 -4.84 5.86
C ILE A 267 7.45 -5.69 7.12
N LYS A 268 8.35 -6.66 7.29
CA LYS A 268 8.31 -7.59 8.42
C LYS A 268 8.75 -6.91 9.72
N ALA A 269 8.23 -7.41 10.84
CA ALA A 269 8.67 -7.02 12.18
C ALA A 269 10.15 -7.33 12.48
N THR A 270 10.80 -8.11 11.61
CA THR A 270 12.23 -8.45 11.65
C THR A 270 13.08 -7.56 10.72
N ASP A 271 12.50 -6.51 10.14
CA ASP A 271 13.25 -5.43 9.52
C ASP A 271 14.22 -4.78 10.53
N THR A 272 15.35 -4.29 10.01
CA THR A 272 16.48 -3.76 10.79
C THR A 272 16.92 -2.38 10.32
N ILE A 273 16.26 -1.80 9.31
CA ILE A 273 16.48 -0.41 8.93
C ILE A 273 16.22 0.40 10.19
N SER A 274 17.15 1.23 10.66
CA SER A 274 17.05 1.81 12.01
C SER A 274 17.18 3.34 12.03
N GLY A 275 16.62 3.95 13.08
CA GLY A 275 16.64 5.38 13.32
C GLY A 275 15.25 6.03 13.18
N PRO A 276 15.04 7.21 13.81
CA PRO A 276 13.74 7.92 13.79
C PRO A 276 13.30 8.39 12.40
N ASN A 277 14.18 8.25 11.40
CA ASN A 277 13.96 8.60 9.99
C ASN A 277 14.19 7.41 9.05
N GLY A 278 14.35 6.19 9.60
CA GLY A 278 14.50 5.00 8.78
C GLY A 278 13.20 4.73 8.04
N SER A 279 13.26 4.72 6.71
CA SER A 279 12.10 4.47 5.86
C SER A 279 12.34 3.18 5.07
N PRO A 280 11.75 2.03 5.47
CA PRO A 280 11.81 0.79 4.69
C PRO A 280 10.97 0.86 3.41
N TRP A 281 10.07 1.84 3.30
CA TRP A 281 9.26 2.08 2.12
C TRP A 281 9.14 3.57 1.83
N ASP A 282 9.67 3.97 0.69
CA ASP A 282 9.86 5.38 0.33
C ASP A 282 9.44 5.62 -1.12
N GLU A 283 8.38 6.41 -1.31
CA GLU A 283 7.87 6.80 -2.61
C GLU A 283 7.97 8.33 -2.77
N GLU A 284 8.84 8.77 -3.68
CA GLU A 284 9.12 10.16 -4.01
C GLU A 284 8.94 10.46 -5.51
N ILE A 285 7.70 10.46 -5.97
CA ILE A 285 7.40 10.71 -7.38
C ILE A 285 7.09 12.20 -7.61
N ASP A 286 7.84 12.83 -8.50
CA ASP A 286 7.50 14.15 -9.05
C ASP A 286 6.44 13.96 -10.15
N GLY A 287 5.17 14.12 -9.80
CA GLY A 287 4.08 14.11 -10.77
C GLY A 287 3.93 15.31 -11.75
N THR A 288 4.85 16.30 -11.87
CA THR A 288 4.85 17.25 -13.03
C THR A 288 5.74 16.75 -14.12
N LYS A 289 6.62 15.80 -13.82
CA LYS A 289 7.40 15.16 -14.86
C LYS A 289 6.48 14.21 -15.64
N GLY A 290 6.76 14.13 -16.93
CA GLY A 290 6.16 13.10 -17.77
C GLY A 290 6.56 11.72 -17.25
N THR A 291 5.71 10.73 -17.48
CA THR A 291 5.95 9.35 -17.03
C THR A 291 6.39 8.46 -18.20
N ALA A 292 7.30 7.52 -17.95
CA ALA A 292 7.90 6.68 -18.99
C ALA A 292 6.89 5.85 -19.81
N GLY A 293 5.79 5.42 -19.18
CA GLY A 293 4.69 4.67 -19.78
C GLY A 293 3.42 5.49 -20.02
N GLY A 294 3.42 6.79 -19.70
CA GLY A 294 2.26 7.67 -19.87
C GLY A 294 1.17 7.53 -18.78
N TYR A 295 1.45 6.83 -17.68
CA TYR A 295 0.57 6.69 -16.52
C TYR A 295 1.35 6.88 -15.20
N PRO A 296 0.69 7.32 -14.11
CA PRO A 296 1.34 7.63 -12.83
C PRO A 296 1.68 6.37 -12.01
N PHE A 297 2.43 6.54 -10.92
CA PHE A 297 2.67 5.51 -9.91
C PHE A 297 1.35 5.09 -9.25
N GLN A 298 1.07 3.79 -9.24
CA GLN A 298 -0.18 3.22 -8.74
C GLN A 298 0.06 1.86 -8.09
N VAL A 299 -0.36 1.74 -6.84
CA VAL A 299 -0.46 0.49 -6.08
C VAL A 299 -1.93 0.24 -5.77
N TRP A 300 -2.51 -0.76 -6.40
CA TRP A 300 -3.85 -1.27 -6.12
C TRP A 300 -3.74 -2.38 -5.08
N GLY A 301 -3.74 -1.99 -3.81
CA GLY A 301 -3.38 -2.84 -2.68
C GLY A 301 -2.98 -2.01 -1.46
N SER A 302 -2.67 -2.71 -0.38
CA SER A 302 -2.26 -2.12 0.90
C SER A 302 -0.74 -2.15 1.11
N VAL A 303 -0.25 -1.19 1.89
CA VAL A 303 1.13 -1.11 2.40
C VAL A 303 1.08 -1.31 3.91
N PHE A 304 1.77 -2.33 4.41
CA PHE A 304 1.78 -2.67 5.83
C PHE A 304 3.20 -2.78 6.39
N ASN A 305 3.49 -2.02 7.44
CA ASN A 305 4.70 -2.13 8.24
C ASN A 305 4.38 -2.74 9.61
N ALA A 306 4.96 -3.92 9.87
CA ALA A 306 4.73 -4.71 11.07
C ALA A 306 5.71 -4.41 12.23
N ASP A 307 6.57 -3.38 12.16
CA ASP A 307 7.47 -3.01 13.28
C ASP A 307 6.68 -2.47 14.49
N ASN A 308 6.17 -3.38 15.30
CA ASN A 308 5.35 -3.07 16.47
C ASN A 308 6.13 -2.44 17.64
N ASN A 309 7.45 -2.33 17.56
CA ASN A 309 8.30 -1.88 18.67
C ASN A 309 9.04 -0.57 18.41
N GLY A 310 8.81 0.08 17.26
CA GLY A 310 9.36 1.41 16.96
C GLY A 310 10.89 1.41 17.00
N SER A 311 11.46 0.22 16.82
CA SER A 311 12.84 -0.10 17.15
C SER A 311 13.72 0.00 15.91
N HIS A 312 13.09 -0.09 14.73
CA HIS A 312 13.74 -0.15 13.43
C HIS A 312 12.79 0.49 12.40
N GLY A 313 13.19 1.60 11.76
CA GLY A 313 12.64 1.93 10.44
C GLY A 313 11.14 2.16 10.45
N THR A 314 10.69 3.15 11.22
CA THR A 314 9.27 3.29 11.55
C THR A 314 8.43 3.92 10.46
N VAL A 315 9.06 4.46 9.42
CA VAL A 315 8.42 5.44 8.52
C VAL A 315 8.04 4.81 7.19
N VAL A 316 6.76 4.87 6.84
CA VAL A 316 6.32 4.76 5.45
C VAL A 316 6.18 6.18 4.91
N THR A 317 6.96 6.51 3.88
CA THR A 317 6.97 7.84 3.26
C THR A 317 6.21 7.81 1.95
N LEU A 318 5.16 8.63 1.85
CA LEU A 318 4.40 8.86 0.62
C LEU A 318 4.58 10.29 0.17
N ARG A 319 5.00 10.50 -1.07
CA ARG A 319 5.20 11.85 -1.61
C ARG A 319 4.57 12.00 -2.98
N ALA A 320 3.61 12.92 -3.01
CA ALA A 320 2.61 13.21 -4.05
C ALA A 320 2.76 12.54 -5.43
N VAL A 321 1.77 11.70 -5.75
CA VAL A 321 1.40 11.40 -7.13
C VAL A 321 0.52 12.52 -7.68
N SER A 322 1.12 13.43 -8.46
CA SER A 322 0.32 14.33 -9.31
C SER A 322 -0.26 13.55 -10.49
N ALA A 323 -1.46 13.96 -10.92
CA ALA A 323 -2.13 13.47 -12.11
C ALA A 323 -1.27 13.71 -13.35
N SER A 324 -0.25 12.88 -13.58
CA SER A 324 0.57 12.93 -14.78
C SER A 324 -0.40 12.79 -15.96
N ASN A 325 -0.50 13.85 -16.77
CA ASN A 325 -1.33 13.90 -17.97
C ASN A 325 -2.86 13.82 -17.77
N GLY A 326 -3.40 14.33 -16.66
CA GLY A 326 -4.86 14.42 -16.47
C GLY A 326 -5.54 13.11 -16.07
N THR A 327 -4.77 12.15 -15.54
CA THR A 327 -5.29 10.92 -14.94
C THR A 327 -5.30 11.06 -13.42
N ASN A 328 -6.49 11.20 -12.82
CA ASN A 328 -6.68 11.35 -11.38
C ASN A 328 -6.54 9.98 -10.68
N ARG A 329 -5.30 9.55 -10.40
CA ARG A 329 -5.02 8.28 -9.71
C ARG A 329 -4.22 8.50 -8.44
N TYR A 330 -4.55 7.74 -7.40
CA TYR A 330 -3.87 7.75 -6.12
C TYR A 330 -2.64 6.83 -6.15
N ALA A 331 -1.61 7.18 -5.39
CA ALA A 331 -0.40 6.36 -5.24
C ALA A 331 -0.73 4.99 -4.66
N VAL A 332 -1.57 4.95 -3.63
CA VAL A 332 -2.05 3.73 -2.97
C VAL A 332 -3.58 3.70 -2.97
N THR A 333 -4.14 2.60 -3.45
CA THR A 333 -5.58 2.33 -3.46
C THR A 333 -5.87 1.10 -2.59
N GLY A 334 -5.99 1.30 -1.28
CA GLY A 334 -6.01 0.27 -0.24
C GLY A 334 -5.83 0.90 1.14
N GLU A 335 -5.15 0.23 2.06
CA GLU A 335 -4.76 0.79 3.37
C GLU A 335 -3.26 1.09 3.43
N VAL A 336 -2.87 2.16 4.13
CA VAL A 336 -1.47 2.41 4.52
C VAL A 336 -1.38 2.31 6.03
N VAL A 337 -0.63 1.34 6.54
CA VAL A 337 -0.56 1.03 7.96
C VAL A 337 0.90 0.91 8.38
N SER A 338 1.35 1.74 9.33
CA SER A 338 2.75 1.79 9.77
C SER A 338 2.88 2.36 11.19
N PRO A 339 3.99 2.10 11.91
CA PRO A 339 4.26 2.79 13.18
C PRO A 339 4.30 4.31 13.02
N GLN A 340 4.90 4.80 11.93
CA GLN A 340 4.88 6.19 11.51
C GLN A 340 4.55 6.27 10.02
N VAL A 341 3.73 7.26 9.66
CA VAL A 341 3.41 7.59 8.26
C VAL A 341 3.72 9.05 8.04
N ASP A 342 4.62 9.31 7.09
CA ASP A 342 5.00 10.64 6.65
C ASP A 342 4.35 10.91 5.29
N LEU A 343 3.57 11.99 5.20
CA LEU A 343 2.88 12.40 4.00
C LEU A 343 3.50 13.71 3.51
N ASP A 344 4.06 13.71 2.29
CA ASP A 344 4.58 14.90 1.65
C ASP A 344 3.75 15.25 0.40
N GLY A 345 3.21 16.47 0.39
CA GLY A 345 2.38 16.99 -0.70
C GLY A 345 3.12 17.31 -2.01
N GLY A 346 4.44 17.02 -2.10
CA GLY A 346 5.22 17.05 -3.34
C GLY A 346 4.88 18.22 -4.28
N ASN A 347 5.05 19.44 -3.78
CA ASN A 347 5.18 20.72 -4.47
C ASN A 347 4.78 20.87 -5.96
N MET A 348 3.52 20.72 -6.43
CA MET A 348 3.16 21.08 -7.83
C MET A 348 1.77 21.68 -8.07
N VAL A 349 1.61 22.92 -7.63
CA VAL A 349 1.35 24.07 -8.53
C VAL A 349 2.15 25.23 -7.92
N SER A 350 3.03 25.89 -8.68
CA SER A 350 3.74 27.09 -8.22
C SER A 350 2.82 28.32 -8.23
N GLY A 351 1.71 28.23 -7.51
CA GLY A 351 0.71 29.27 -7.42
C GLY A 351 -0.26 28.95 -6.29
N PRO A 352 -0.84 29.98 -5.65
CA PRO A 352 -1.80 29.79 -4.57
C PRO A 352 -2.95 28.92 -5.06
N TYR A 353 -3.09 27.74 -4.48
CA TYR A 353 -4.34 27.00 -4.54
C TYR A 353 -5.38 27.90 -3.89
N THR A 354 -6.49 28.15 -4.58
CA THR A 354 -7.61 28.79 -3.88
C THR A 354 -8.28 27.68 -3.10
N PRO A 355 -8.17 27.65 -1.76
CA PRO A 355 -8.92 26.69 -0.99
C PRO A 355 -10.38 26.98 -1.31
N ASN A 356 -11.10 26.00 -1.86
CA ASN A 356 -12.53 26.02 -1.69
C ASN A 356 -12.71 25.71 -0.22
N ALA A 357 -12.70 26.74 0.63
CA ALA A 357 -13.06 26.62 2.03
C ALA A 357 -14.52 26.17 2.03
N PRO A 358 -14.82 24.87 2.21
CA PRO A 358 -16.18 24.46 2.28
C PRO A 358 -16.59 24.88 3.68
N ALA A 359 -17.44 25.91 3.78
CA ALA A 359 -18.37 25.87 4.89
C ALA A 359 -19.00 24.46 4.85
N PRO A 360 -19.14 23.75 5.99
CA PRO A 360 -19.74 22.41 6.01
C PRO A 360 -20.99 22.46 5.12
N PRO A 361 -21.02 21.72 4.00
CA PRO A 361 -21.82 22.12 2.86
C PRO A 361 -23.28 22.23 3.30
N PRO A 362 -23.92 23.41 3.22
CA PRO A 362 -25.22 23.65 3.84
C PRO A 362 -26.33 22.79 3.24
N GLY A 363 -26.07 22.19 2.06
CA GLY A 363 -26.96 21.27 1.38
C GLY A 363 -26.37 19.90 1.09
N CYS A 364 -25.10 19.67 1.42
CA CYS A 364 -24.51 18.35 1.41
C CYS A 364 -24.66 17.67 0.02
N ARG A 365 -24.16 18.33 -1.02
CA ARG A 365 -24.32 17.91 -2.42
C ARG A 365 -23.01 17.37 -2.95
N ALA A 366 -23.06 16.41 -3.87
CA ALA A 366 -21.88 15.94 -4.59
C ALA A 366 -21.13 17.07 -5.34
N SER A 367 -21.83 18.15 -5.69
CA SER A 367 -21.24 19.37 -6.27
C SER A 367 -20.34 20.15 -5.32
N ASP A 368 -20.43 19.88 -4.01
CA ASP A 368 -19.68 20.57 -2.97
C ASP A 368 -18.33 19.88 -2.70
N TYR A 369 -18.14 18.66 -3.22
CA TYR A 369 -16.86 17.98 -3.26
C TYR A 369 -16.02 18.45 -4.46
N HIS A 370 -14.77 18.79 -4.19
CA HIS A 370 -13.82 19.23 -5.23
C HIS A 370 -12.51 18.47 -5.06
N GLN A 371 -12.34 17.39 -5.84
CA GLN A 371 -11.08 16.65 -5.90
C GLN A 371 -9.95 17.57 -6.36
N SER A 372 -8.89 17.66 -5.55
CA SER A 372 -7.63 18.28 -5.91
C SER A 372 -6.78 17.25 -6.67
N PRO A 373 -6.44 17.47 -7.95
CA PRO A 373 -5.49 16.60 -8.65
C PRO A 373 -4.04 16.80 -8.15
N ALA A 374 -3.79 17.81 -7.29
CA ALA A 374 -2.51 17.99 -6.62
C ALA A 374 -2.42 17.04 -5.42
N GLY A 375 -1.47 16.11 -5.50
CA GLY A 375 -1.08 15.20 -4.43
C GLY A 375 -2.10 14.12 -4.08
N LEU A 376 -2.53 13.32 -5.06
CA LEU A 376 -3.39 12.16 -4.83
C LEU A 376 -2.59 11.01 -4.18
N MET A 377 -2.57 10.94 -2.85
CA MET A 377 -1.70 9.99 -2.13
C MET A 377 -2.38 8.66 -1.88
N VAL A 378 -3.49 8.66 -1.14
CA VAL A 378 -4.16 7.43 -0.72
C VAL A 378 -5.66 7.53 -0.95
N GLN A 379 -6.24 6.51 -1.58
CA GLN A 379 -7.68 6.31 -1.64
C GLN A 379 -8.04 4.95 -1.07
N PHE A 380 -8.89 4.92 -0.07
CA PHE A 380 -9.43 3.68 0.45
C PHE A 380 -10.26 2.98 -0.63
N ASN A 381 -10.08 1.67 -0.75
CA ASN A 381 -10.96 0.85 -1.57
C ASN A 381 -11.16 -0.48 -0.87
N ALA A 382 -12.41 -0.76 -0.48
CA ALA A 382 -12.77 -1.95 0.28
C ALA A 382 -12.43 -3.27 -0.44
N HIS A 383 -12.15 -3.26 -1.75
CA HIS A 383 -11.70 -4.45 -2.47
C HIS A 383 -10.19 -4.70 -2.40
N TYR A 384 -9.41 -3.73 -1.92
CA TYR A 384 -7.95 -3.76 -1.81
C TYR A 384 -7.45 -3.53 -0.38
N VAL A 385 -8.35 -3.64 0.60
CA VAL A 385 -7.98 -3.69 2.01
C VAL A 385 -7.75 -5.14 2.44
N PRO A 386 -6.87 -5.39 3.42
CA PRO A 386 -6.59 -6.75 3.88
C PRO A 386 -7.86 -7.40 4.42
N HIS A 387 -8.32 -8.45 3.75
CA HIS A 387 -9.52 -9.15 4.19
C HIS A 387 -9.16 -10.27 5.13
N TRP A 388 -9.88 -10.32 6.24
CA TRP A 388 -9.90 -11.50 7.06
C TRP A 388 -10.68 -12.58 6.32
N ARG A 389 -10.00 -13.49 5.63
CA ARG A 389 -10.62 -14.73 5.09
C ARG A 389 -10.96 -15.75 6.18
N GLY A 390 -11.34 -15.26 7.35
CA GLY A 390 -11.91 -16.07 8.40
C GLY A 390 -13.41 -16.23 8.18
N LEU A 391 -13.81 -17.21 7.37
CA LEU A 391 -14.98 -17.97 7.79
C LEU A 391 -14.56 -18.69 9.07
N ALA A 392 -14.79 -18.05 10.22
CA ALA A 392 -14.62 -18.69 11.50
C ALA A 392 -15.72 -19.76 11.64
N TYR A 393 -15.51 -20.95 11.08
CA TYR A 393 -16.32 -22.10 11.44
C TYR A 393 -15.78 -22.67 12.75
N LEU A 394 -16.32 -22.19 13.86
CA LEU A 394 -16.34 -22.93 15.11
C LEU A 394 -17.23 -24.17 14.89
N VAL A 395 -16.63 -25.32 14.58
CA VAL A 395 -17.28 -26.59 14.87
C VAL A 395 -17.03 -26.86 16.34
N ARG A 396 -18.12 -26.83 17.11
CA ARG A 396 -18.10 -27.08 18.54
C ARG A 396 -17.81 -28.53 18.86
#